data_AF-A0A377JJT8-F1
#
_entry.id   AF-A0A377JJT8-F1
#
_cell.length_a   1.000
_cell.length_b   1.000
_cell.length_c   1.000
_cell.angle_alpha   90.00
_cell.angle_beta   90.00
_cell.angle_gamma   90.00
#
_symmetry.space_group_name_H-M   'P 1'
#
loop_
_entity.id
_entity.type
_entity.pdbx_description
1 polymer ?
#
loop_
_entity_poly.entity_id
_entity_poly.type
_entity_poly.pdbx_seq_one_letter_code
_entity_poly.pdbx_strand_id
1 'polypeptide(L)'
;MGYGREIRSQFAKAYAKMGNATHALRMVLGEERAGRMKPHTLRAKASELLNHYRVAEQIEQEKAEMQQRGEVLPHYRLRTWRADLITGEPIEIKLPPARPFVIPRGMKGLFKEVERLKRSITKPDIFLIRNKKIR
;
A
#
# COMPACT_ATOMS: atom_id res chain seq x y z
N MET A 1 -28.66 24.48 3.90
CA MET A 1 -27.89 23.21 3.84
C MET A 1 -26.73 23.42 2.87
N GLY A 2 -25.50 23.08 3.27
CA GLY A 2 -24.32 23.32 2.44
C GLY A 2 -24.15 22.22 1.39
N TYR A 3 -24.26 22.58 0.13
CA TYR A 3 -24.13 21.68 -1.04
C TYR A 3 -22.90 20.74 -0.98
N GLY A 4 -21.77 21.21 -0.43
CA GLY A 4 -20.58 20.38 -0.25
C GLY A 4 -20.70 19.28 0.82
N ARG A 5 -21.59 19.43 1.81
CA ARG A 5 -21.80 18.44 2.88
C ARG A 5 -22.58 17.22 2.38
N GLU A 6 -23.58 17.45 1.53
CA GLU A 6 -24.39 16.40 0.92
C GLU A 6 -23.55 15.54 -0.03
N ILE A 7 -22.76 16.18 -0.90
CA ILE A 7 -21.83 15.47 -1.80
C ILE A 7 -20.86 14.59 -1.02
N ARG A 8 -20.32 15.08 0.11
CA ARG A 8 -19.42 14.30 0.97
C ARG A 8 -20.11 13.07 1.56
N SER A 9 -21.33 13.24 2.07
CA SER A 9 -22.10 12.13 2.66
C SER A 9 -22.49 11.09 1.61
N GLN A 10 -22.98 11.52 0.44
CA GLN A 10 -23.30 10.62 -0.66
C GLN A 10 -22.06 9.90 -1.20
N PHE A 11 -20.93 10.59 -1.26
CA PHE A 11 -19.65 9.99 -1.65
C PHE A 11 -19.19 8.91 -0.66
N ALA A 12 -19.29 9.16 0.65
CA ALA A 12 -18.94 8.18 1.67
C ALA A 12 -19.74 6.88 1.48
N LYS A 13 -21.06 6.99 1.31
CA LYS A 13 -21.96 5.85 1.07
C LYS A 13 -21.62 5.11 -0.23
N ALA A 14 -21.42 5.84 -1.32
CA ALA A 14 -21.07 5.25 -2.61
C ALA A 14 -19.71 4.54 -2.56
N TYR A 15 -18.73 5.11 -1.84
CA TYR A 15 -17.42 4.52 -1.68
C TYR A 15 -17.44 3.26 -0.82
N ALA A 16 -18.18 3.26 0.30
CA ALA A 16 -18.35 2.09 1.15
C ALA A 16 -18.90 0.89 0.34
N LYS A 17 -19.85 1.14 -0.57
CA LYS A 17 -20.45 0.09 -1.41
C LYS A 17 -19.59 -0.39 -2.58
N MET A 18 -18.78 0.48 -3.19
CA MET A 18 -18.04 0.15 -4.42
C MET A 18 -16.55 -0.08 -4.25
N GLY A 19 -15.93 0.45 -3.18
CA GLY A 19 -14.50 0.34 -2.95
C GLY A 19 -13.59 1.13 -3.92
N ASN A 20 -14.14 1.96 -4.81
CA ASN A 20 -13.37 2.76 -5.77
C ASN A 20 -13.83 4.22 -5.80
N ALA A 21 -12.93 5.14 -5.39
CA ALA A 21 -13.22 6.56 -5.21
C ALA A 21 -13.63 7.26 -6.52
N THR A 22 -12.98 6.93 -7.63
CA THR A 22 -13.31 7.53 -8.93
C THR A 22 -14.72 7.16 -9.39
N HIS A 23 -15.10 5.89 -9.21
CA HIS A 23 -16.46 5.44 -9.55
C HIS A 23 -17.47 6.04 -8.57
N ALA A 24 -17.15 6.11 -7.27
CA ALA A 24 -18.02 6.72 -6.27
C ALA A 24 -18.31 8.18 -6.59
N LEU A 25 -17.29 8.94 -7.01
CA LEU A 25 -17.49 10.32 -7.43
C LEU A 25 -18.34 10.44 -8.70
N ARG A 26 -18.17 9.53 -9.68
CA ARG A 26 -19.02 9.51 -10.89
C ARG A 26 -20.49 9.30 -10.55
N MET A 27 -20.79 8.37 -9.65
CA MET A 27 -22.16 8.10 -9.20
C MET A 27 -22.79 9.33 -8.53
N VAL A 28 -22.03 10.03 -7.68
CA VAL A 28 -22.53 11.21 -6.95
C VAL A 28 -22.71 12.43 -7.86
N LEU A 29 -21.80 12.64 -8.81
CA LEU A 29 -21.88 13.79 -9.72
C LEU A 29 -22.87 13.55 -10.87
N GLY A 30 -23.15 12.29 -11.22
CA GLY A 30 -23.88 11.91 -12.43
C GLY A 30 -23.01 11.97 -13.68
N GLU A 31 -23.46 11.29 -14.74
CA GLU A 31 -22.72 11.14 -16.00
C GLU A 31 -22.45 12.49 -16.69
N GLU A 32 -23.41 13.41 -16.65
CA GLU A 32 -23.28 14.72 -17.30
C GLU A 32 -22.15 15.56 -16.72
N ARG A 33 -22.08 15.64 -15.38
CA ARG A 33 -21.07 16.46 -14.71
C ARG A 33 -19.71 15.77 -14.68
N ALA A 34 -19.68 14.46 -14.47
CA ALA A 34 -18.45 13.71 -14.49
C ALA A 34 -17.85 13.62 -15.90
N GLY A 35 -18.69 13.53 -16.94
CA GLY A 35 -18.27 13.48 -18.35
C GLY A 35 -17.63 14.78 -18.84
N ARG A 36 -18.04 15.93 -18.27
CA ARG A 36 -17.41 17.23 -18.54
C ARG A 36 -16.02 17.39 -17.90
N MET A 37 -15.66 16.53 -16.95
CA MET A 37 -14.37 16.60 -16.26
C MET A 37 -13.31 15.77 -16.96
N LYS A 38 -12.08 16.30 -17.03
CA LYS A 38 -10.92 15.50 -17.46
C LYS A 38 -10.69 14.35 -16.46
N PRO A 39 -10.27 13.15 -16.91
CA PRO A 39 -10.08 11.99 -16.03
C PRO A 39 -9.13 12.23 -14.85
N HIS A 40 -8.04 12.98 -15.05
CA HIS A 40 -7.09 13.31 -13.98
C HIS A 40 -7.69 14.26 -12.95
N THR A 41 -8.52 15.22 -13.36
CA THR A 41 -9.24 16.15 -12.46
C THR A 41 -10.26 15.39 -11.62
N LEU A 42 -11.00 14.47 -12.24
CA LEU A 42 -11.94 13.62 -11.53
C LEU A 42 -11.23 12.76 -10.48
N ARG A 43 -10.10 12.15 -10.85
CA ARG A 43 -9.27 11.37 -9.92
C ARG A 43 -8.72 12.23 -8.77
N ALA A 44 -8.26 13.45 -9.05
CA ALA A 44 -7.78 14.37 -8.03
C ALA A 44 -8.88 14.73 -7.02
N LYS A 45 -10.07 15.13 -7.50
CA LYS A 45 -11.21 15.44 -6.60
C LYS A 45 -11.68 14.23 -5.80
N ALA A 46 -11.69 13.04 -6.40
CA ALA A 46 -12.04 11.81 -5.69
C ALA A 46 -11.03 11.50 -4.57
N SER A 47 -9.74 11.72 -4.83
CA SER A 47 -8.68 11.58 -3.83
C SER A 47 -8.82 12.62 -2.70
N GLU A 48 -9.10 13.88 -3.05
CA GLU A 48 -9.33 14.95 -2.08
C GLU A 48 -10.50 14.61 -1.13
N LEU A 49 -11.63 14.15 -1.67
CA LEU A 49 -12.78 13.73 -0.87
C LEU A 49 -12.47 12.52 0.00
N LEU A 50 -11.76 11.53 -0.54
CA LEU A 50 -11.39 10.31 0.19
C LEU A 50 -10.45 10.60 1.38
N ASN A 51 -9.63 11.65 1.28
CA ASN A 51 -8.69 12.06 2.32
C ASN A 51 -9.28 13.05 3.33
N HIS A 52 -10.50 13.55 3.11
CA HIS A 52 -11.14 14.46 4.06
C HIS A 52 -11.56 13.71 5.33
N TYR A 53 -11.11 14.17 6.51
CA TYR A 53 -11.32 13.48 7.79
C TYR A 53 -12.78 13.06 8.06
N ARG A 54 -13.75 13.98 7.92
CA ARG A 54 -15.19 13.67 8.11
C ARG A 54 -15.72 12.60 7.15
N VAL A 55 -15.19 12.54 5.92
CA VAL A 55 -15.61 11.55 4.93
C VAL A 55 -15.04 10.18 5.32
N ALA A 56 -13.80 10.15 5.83
CA ALA A 56 -13.20 8.93 6.35
C ALA A 56 -14.00 8.34 7.50
N GLU A 57 -14.41 9.16 8.47
CA GLU A 57 -15.26 8.74 9.60
C GLU A 57 -16.60 8.15 9.11
N GLN A 58 -17.26 8.82 8.17
CA GLN A 58 -18.52 8.34 7.59
C GLN A 58 -18.36 7.03 6.82
N ILE A 59 -17.23 6.82 6.13
CA ILE A 59 -16.94 5.56 5.44
C ILE A 59 -16.81 4.42 6.44
N GLU A 60 -16.10 4.61 7.54
CA GLU A 60 -15.95 3.55 8.55
C GLU A 60 -17.27 3.24 9.26
N GLN A 61 -18.10 4.25 9.53
CA GLN A 61 -19.47 4.04 10.05
C GLN A 61 -20.32 3.21 9.09
N GLU A 62 -20.37 3.57 7.80
CA GLU A 62 -21.14 2.81 6.80
C GLU A 62 -20.62 1.38 6.62
N LYS A 63 -19.29 1.16 6.68
CA LYS A 63 -18.72 -0.19 6.67
C LYS A 63 -19.18 -1.00 7.88
N ALA A 64 -19.19 -0.41 9.07
CA ALA A 64 -19.64 -1.07 10.28
C ALA A 64 -21.14 -1.41 10.19
N GLU A 65 -21.97 -0.51 9.66
CA GLU A 65 -23.39 -0.78 9.39
C GLU A 65 -23.58 -1.92 8.39
N MET A 66 -22.83 -1.93 7.28
CA MET A 66 -22.88 -3.00 6.29
C MET A 66 -22.49 -4.35 6.91
N GLN A 67 -21.45 -4.38 7.75
CA GLN A 67 -21.06 -5.57 8.49
C GLN A 67 -22.15 -6.04 9.47
N GLN A 68 -22.79 -5.12 10.20
CA GLN A 68 -23.90 -5.44 11.10
C GLN A 68 -25.10 -6.04 10.36
N ARG A 69 -25.35 -5.59 9.12
CA ARG A 69 -26.37 -6.16 8.24
C ARG A 69 -25.97 -7.50 7.61
N GLY A 70 -24.71 -7.91 7.75
CA GLY A 70 -24.17 -9.11 7.12
C GLY A 70 -23.88 -8.95 5.62
N GLU A 71 -23.79 -7.71 5.12
CA GLU A 71 -23.43 -7.43 3.73
C GLU A 71 -21.93 -7.66 3.49
N VAL A 72 -21.57 -8.21 2.32
CA VAL A 72 -20.17 -8.43 1.95
C VAL A 72 -19.52 -7.10 1.60
N LEU A 73 -18.44 -6.76 2.30
CA LEU A 73 -17.67 -5.56 1.98
C LEU A 73 -16.88 -5.76 0.67
N PRO A 74 -16.90 -4.78 -0.25
CA PRO A 74 -16.12 -4.84 -1.48
C PRO A 74 -14.61 -4.74 -1.20
N HIS A 75 -13.80 -5.10 -2.21
CA HIS A 75 -12.37 -4.83 -2.17
C HIS A 75 -12.11 -3.32 -2.32
N TYR A 76 -11.58 -2.70 -1.26
CA TYR A 76 -11.26 -1.28 -1.26
C TYR A 76 -9.92 -1.03 -1.96
N ARG A 77 -9.93 -0.20 -3.01
CA ARG A 77 -8.70 0.37 -3.55
C ARG A 77 -8.14 1.33 -2.52
N LEU A 78 -6.99 0.98 -1.96
CA LEU A 78 -6.35 1.73 -0.89
C LEU A 78 -6.10 3.19 -1.28
N ARG A 79 -6.09 4.03 -0.26
CA ARG A 79 -5.60 5.41 -0.37
C ARG A 79 -4.15 5.37 -0.81
N THR A 80 -3.72 6.36 -1.58
CA THR A 80 -2.29 6.61 -1.75
C THR A 80 -1.73 6.88 -0.36
N TRP A 81 -0.93 5.95 0.15
CA TRP A 81 -0.32 6.04 1.46
C TRP A 81 0.62 7.27 1.48
N ARG A 82 0.27 8.33 2.21
CA ARG A 82 1.11 9.52 2.42
C ARG A 82 1.93 9.33 3.69
N ALA A 83 3.00 8.57 3.58
CA ALA A 83 3.96 8.32 4.66
C ALA A 83 4.44 9.63 5.32
N ASP A 84 4.55 10.70 4.53
CA ASP A 84 5.07 12.00 4.93
C ASP A 84 4.28 12.68 6.07
N LEU A 85 3.03 12.27 6.31
CA LEU A 85 2.15 12.85 7.34
C LEU A 85 2.06 11.99 8.62
N ILE A 86 2.73 10.83 8.65
CA ILE A 86 2.74 9.94 9.80
C ILE A 86 3.90 10.36 10.71
N THR A 87 3.60 11.22 11.69
CA THR A 87 4.48 11.42 12.84
C THR A 87 4.40 10.21 13.76
N GLY A 88 5.33 9.26 13.59
CA GLY A 88 5.98 8.62 14.73
C GLY A 88 5.39 7.36 15.39
N GLU A 89 4.36 6.70 14.86
CA GLU A 89 3.97 5.39 15.40
C GLU A 89 4.28 4.23 14.44
N PRO A 90 5.10 3.24 14.85
CA PRO A 90 5.38 2.08 14.04
C PRO A 90 4.12 1.23 13.91
N ILE A 91 3.59 1.15 12.69
CA ILE A 91 2.56 0.20 12.33
C ILE A 91 3.16 -1.20 12.52
N GLU A 92 2.68 -1.97 13.51
CA GLU A 92 3.01 -3.39 13.65
C GLU A 92 2.46 -4.16 12.45
N ILE A 93 3.30 -4.36 11.44
CA ILE A 93 3.04 -5.30 10.35
C ILE A 93 3.15 -6.69 10.98
N LYS A 94 2.01 -7.32 11.31
CA LYS A 94 1.97 -8.74 11.67
C LYS A 94 2.35 -9.55 10.43
N LEU A 95 3.66 -9.76 10.23
CA LEU A 95 4.17 -10.67 9.22
C LEU A 95 3.55 -12.06 9.48
N PRO A 96 3.08 -12.76 8.44
CA PRO A 96 2.64 -14.14 8.61
C PRO A 96 3.78 -14.98 9.20
N PRO A 97 3.47 -16.00 10.01
CA PRO A 97 4.49 -16.83 10.63
C PRO A 97 5.44 -17.36 9.56
N ALA A 98 6.74 -17.20 9.80
CA ALA A 98 7.79 -17.60 8.88
C ALA A 98 7.63 -19.08 8.54
N ARG A 99 7.12 -19.38 7.35
CA ARG A 99 7.09 -20.75 6.85
C ARG A 99 8.53 -21.17 6.60
N PRO A 100 8.98 -22.35 7.07
CA PRO A 100 10.32 -22.82 6.75
C PRO A 100 10.45 -22.90 5.23
N PHE A 101 11.39 -22.14 4.67
CA PHE A 101 11.68 -22.17 3.25
C PHE A 101 12.26 -23.54 2.89
N VAL A 102 11.46 -24.40 2.27
CA VAL A 102 11.91 -25.71 1.81
C VAL A 102 12.64 -25.52 0.50
N ILE A 103 13.97 -25.63 0.53
CA ILE A 103 14.81 -25.54 -0.67
C ILE A 103 14.44 -26.70 -1.62
N PRO A 104 13.99 -26.42 -2.86
CA PRO A 104 13.69 -27.46 -3.84
C PRO A 104 14.90 -28.37 -4.09
N ARG A 105 14.69 -29.68 -4.25
CA ARG A 105 15.77 -30.69 -4.37
C ARG A 105 16.85 -30.35 -5.41
N GLY A 106 16.50 -29.64 -6.50
CA GLY A 106 17.43 -29.23 -7.55
C GLY A 106 18.30 -28.00 -7.24
N MET A 107 17.99 -27.22 -6.20
CA MET A 107 18.70 -25.96 -5.91
C MET A 107 19.85 -26.12 -4.91
N LYS A 108 20.07 -27.30 -4.34
CA LYS A 108 21.16 -27.54 -3.36
C LYS A 108 22.56 -27.25 -3.92
N GLY A 109 22.75 -27.39 -5.23
CA GLY A 109 24.04 -27.13 -5.91
C GLY A 109 24.41 -25.64 -5.93
N LEU A 110 23.45 -24.76 -6.19
CA LEU A 110 23.68 -23.32 -6.30
C LEU A 110 24.12 -22.70 -4.97
N PHE A 111 23.54 -23.15 -3.84
CA PHE A 111 23.94 -22.65 -2.53
C PHE A 111 25.35 -23.11 -2.11
N LYS A 112 25.80 -24.31 -2.51
CA LYS A 112 27.19 -24.75 -2.30
C LYS A 112 28.20 -23.87 -3.03
N GLU A 113 27.86 -23.42 -4.23
CA GLU A 113 28.72 -22.55 -5.04
C GLU A 113 28.82 -21.14 -4.43
N VAL A 114 27.70 -20.60 -3.93
CA VAL A 114 27.67 -19.35 -3.16
C VAL A 114 28.47 -19.46 -1.86
N GLU A 115 28.39 -20.59 -1.13
CA GLU A 115 29.23 -20.81 0.06
C GLU A 115 30.72 -20.87 -0.26
N ARG A 116 31.10 -21.51 -1.38
CA ARG A 116 32.49 -21.50 -1.86
C ARG A 116 32.97 -20.09 -2.19
N LEU A 117 32.13 -19.28 -2.83
CA LEU A 117 32.43 -17.89 -3.17
C LEU A 117 32.62 -17.01 -1.91
N LYS A 118 31.80 -17.23 -0.87
CA LYS A 118 31.95 -16.53 0.42
C LYS A 118 33.26 -16.90 1.14
N ARG A 119 33.69 -18.17 1.03
CA ARG A 119 34.96 -18.64 1.60
C ARG A 119 36.20 -18.14 0.84
N SER A 120 36.09 -17.87 -0.47
CA SER A 120 37.21 -17.33 -1.25
C SER A 120 37.46 -15.85 -1.00
N ILE A 121 36.43 -15.08 -0.60
CA ILE A 121 36.56 -13.65 -0.27
C ILE A 121 37.25 -13.45 1.09
N THR A 122 37.20 -14.43 2.00
CA THR A 122 37.77 -14.35 3.36
C THR A 122 39.21 -14.86 3.48
N LYS A 123 39.93 -15.14 2.38
CA LYS A 123 41.38 -15.33 2.44
C LYS A 123 42.06 -13.95 2.38
N PRO A 124 42.67 -13.45 3.46
CA PRO A 124 43.62 -12.35 3.32
C PRO A 124 44.82 -12.84 2.49
N ASP A 125 45.22 -12.06 1.49
CA ASP A 125 46.48 -12.20 0.77
C ASP A 125 47.65 -12.02 1.75
N ILE A 126 48.05 -13.10 2.41
CA ILE A 126 49.22 -13.15 3.31
C ILE A 126 50.55 -13.07 2.51
N PHE A 127 50.52 -12.96 1.19
CA PHE A 127 51.70 -13.08 0.33
C PHE A 127 52.23 -11.78 -0.31
N LEU A 128 51.89 -10.59 0.22
CA LEU A 128 52.36 -9.32 -0.37
C LEU A 128 53.12 -8.36 0.55
N ILE A 129 53.56 -8.78 1.75
CA ILE A 129 54.48 -7.97 2.58
C ILE A 129 55.65 -8.81 3.10
N ARG A 130 56.48 -9.30 2.18
CA ARG A 130 57.89 -9.61 2.46
C ARG A 130 58.72 -9.09 1.31
N ASN A 131 59.20 -7.85 1.44
CA ASN A 131 60.52 -7.38 1.00
C ASN A 131 60.57 -5.85 1.00
N LYS A 132 60.83 -5.25 2.17
CA LYS A 132 61.55 -3.99 2.23
C LYS A 132 62.69 -4.18 3.24
N LYS A 133 63.82 -4.68 2.72
CA LYS A 133 65.09 -4.76 3.44
C LYS A 133 65.47 -3.34 3.86
N ILE A 134 65.60 -3.13 5.16
CA ILE A 134 66.38 -2.04 5.73
C ILE A 134 67.84 -2.44 5.55
N ARG A 135 68.61 -1.60 4.86
CA ARG A 135 70.07 -1.56 4.98
C ARG A 135 70.49 -0.11 4.89
#